data_AF-E1JUH4-F1
#
_entry.id   AF-E1JUH4-F1
#
_cell.length_a   1.000
_cell.length_b   1.000
_cell.length_c   1.000
_cell.angle_alpha   90.00
_cell.angle_beta   90.00
_cell.angle_gamma   90.00
#
_symmetry.space_group_name_H-M   'P 1'
#
loop_
_entity.id
_entity.type
_entity.pdbx_description
1 polymer ?
#
loop_
_entity_poly.entity_id
_entity_poly.type
_entity_poly.pdbx_seq_one_letter_code
_entity_poly.pdbx_strand_id
1 'polypeptide(L)'
;MSTKTEHVKKVNAVVCAYFAHTGYLTREEAKDLCGLDESHFEEAYAKAGNIFSKIGAEPDKGVSKLFDHLAKEVDDYMKHISGYGIA
;
A
#
# COMPACT_ATOMS: atom_id res chain seq x y z
N MET A 1 -21.27 1.50 -2.09
CA MET A 1 -20.17 0.88 -2.87
C MET A 1 -19.93 -0.51 -2.30
N SER A 2 -19.58 -1.51 -3.11
CA SER A 2 -19.33 -2.86 -2.61
C SER A 2 -18.03 -2.89 -1.79
N THR A 3 -18.05 -3.53 -0.61
CA THR A 3 -16.90 -3.62 0.33
C THR A 3 -15.60 -4.05 -0.36
N LYS A 4 -15.69 -4.93 -1.36
CA LYS A 4 -14.56 -5.37 -2.19
C LYS A 4 -13.81 -4.21 -2.88
N THR A 5 -14.53 -3.23 -3.40
CA THR A 5 -13.93 -2.06 -4.06
C THR A 5 -13.22 -1.16 -3.06
N GLU A 6 -13.73 -1.04 -1.84
CA GLU A 6 -13.09 -0.25 -0.77
C GLU A 6 -11.77 -0.87 -0.32
N HIS A 7 -11.70 -2.20 -0.22
CA HIS A 7 -10.46 -2.88 0.10
C HIS A 7 -9.39 -2.71 -0.98
N VAL A 8 -9.77 -2.82 -2.26
CA VAL A 8 -8.84 -2.58 -3.39
C VAL A 8 -8.32 -1.15 -3.36
N LYS A 9 -9.17 -0.16 -3.05
CA LYS A 9 -8.72 1.24 -2.89
C LYS A 9 -7.74 1.41 -1.73
N LYS A 10 -7.92 0.72 -0.61
CA LYS A 10 -6.98 0.75 0.53
C LYS A 10 -5.62 0.16 0.16
N VAL A 11 -5.59 -0.95 -0.60
CA VAL A 11 -4.34 -1.51 -1.12
C VAL A 11 -3.65 -0.51 -2.07
N ASN A 12 -4.40 0.06 -3.01
CA ASN A 12 -3.87 1.07 -3.93
C ASN A 12 -3.28 2.27 -3.17
N ALA A 13 -3.94 2.74 -2.11
CA ALA A 13 -3.46 3.83 -1.29
C ALA A 13 -2.13 3.53 -0.57
N VAL A 14 -1.92 2.30 -0.09
CA VAL A 14 -0.64 1.90 0.52
C VAL A 14 0.47 1.91 -0.53
N VAL A 15 0.20 1.48 -1.75
CA VAL A 15 1.18 1.49 -2.85
C VAL A 15 1.52 2.93 -3.26
N CYS A 16 0.51 3.77 -3.51
CA CYS A 16 0.72 5.19 -3.84
C CYS A 16 1.50 5.91 -2.75
N ALA A 17 1.13 5.70 -1.48
CA ALA A 17 1.82 6.31 -0.35
C ALA A 17 3.26 5.81 -0.18
N TYR A 18 3.56 4.56 -0.55
CA TYR A 18 4.94 4.06 -0.52
C TYR A 18 5.83 4.83 -1.50
N PHE A 19 5.34 5.08 -2.72
CA PHE A 19 6.07 5.90 -3.70
C PHE A 19 6.25 7.36 -3.25
N ALA A 20 5.38 7.85 -2.36
CA ALA A 20 5.60 9.13 -1.71
C ALA A 20 6.77 9.08 -0.71
N HIS A 21 6.89 8.00 0.08
CA HIS A 21 8.04 7.80 0.97
C HIS A 21 9.37 7.59 0.24
N THR A 22 9.35 7.00 -0.96
CA THR A 22 10.57 6.92 -1.80
C THR A 22 10.96 8.26 -2.43
N GLY A 23 10.09 9.28 -2.37
CA GLY A 23 10.29 10.57 -3.03
C GLY A 23 10.00 10.55 -4.55
N TYR A 24 9.34 9.50 -5.06
CA TYR A 24 8.94 9.40 -6.47
C TYR A 24 7.65 10.17 -6.74
N LEU A 25 6.76 10.22 -5.75
CA LEU A 25 5.58 11.08 -5.72
C LEU A 25 5.68 12.05 -4.54
N THR A 26 4.97 13.17 -4.61
CA THR A 26 4.62 13.91 -3.40
C THR A 26 3.48 13.20 -2.66
N ARG A 27 3.34 13.51 -1.37
CA ARG A 27 2.22 13.02 -0.54
C ARG A 27 0.86 13.40 -1.14
N GLU A 28 0.76 14.60 -1.72
CA GLU A 28 -0.48 15.10 -2.34
C GLU A 28 -0.82 14.34 -3.62
N GLU A 29 0.17 14.08 -4.49
CA GLU A 29 -0.02 13.26 -5.70
C GLU A 29 -0.43 11.82 -5.35
N ALA A 30 0.19 11.22 -4.33
CA ALA A 30 -0.19 9.89 -3.87
C ALA A 30 -1.63 9.83 -3.33
N LYS A 31 -2.09 10.89 -2.65
CA LYS A 31 -3.46 11.00 -2.13
C LYS A 31 -4.49 11.16 -3.26
N ASP A 32 -4.19 11.99 -4.25
CA ASP A 32 -5.06 12.18 -5.42
C ASP A 32 -5.22 10.87 -6.20
N LEU A 33 -4.10 10.19 -6.48
CA LEU A 33 -4.07 8.93 -7.22
C LEU A 33 -4.85 7.80 -6.53
N CYS A 34 -4.88 7.75 -5.20
CA CYS A 34 -5.59 6.69 -4.50
C CYS A 34 -7.11 6.92 -4.42
N GLY A 35 -7.58 8.16 -4.65
CA GLY A 35 -9.00 8.50 -4.66
C GLY A 35 -9.74 8.12 -3.38
N LEU A 36 -9.05 8.25 -2.24
CA LEU A 36 -9.56 8.02 -0.89
C LEU A 36 -9.72 9.35 -0.14
N ASP A 37 -10.60 9.34 0.86
CA ASP A 37 -10.66 10.43 1.84
C ASP A 37 -9.34 10.54 2.64
N GLU A 38 -9.06 11.74 3.13
CA GLU A 38 -7.86 12.04 3.90
C GLU A 38 -7.63 11.08 5.05
N SER A 39 -8.66 10.75 5.84
CA SER A 39 -8.51 9.89 7.01
C SER A 39 -8.00 8.49 6.63
N HIS A 40 -8.49 7.97 5.50
CA HIS A 40 -8.08 6.65 5.00
C HIS A 40 -6.70 6.69 4.33
N PHE A 41 -6.35 7.81 3.72
CA PHE A 41 -5.02 8.01 3.16
C PHE A 41 -3.96 8.11 4.26
N GLU A 42 -4.23 8.79 5.38
CA GLU A 42 -3.31 8.86 6.51
C GLU A 42 -2.97 7.48 7.08
N GLU A 43 -3.98 6.62 7.24
CA GLU A 43 -3.77 5.23 7.67
C GLU A 43 -2.88 4.45 6.68
N ALA A 44 -3.12 4.62 5.38
CA ALA A 44 -2.32 4.01 4.33
C ALA A 44 -0.88 4.56 4.29
N TYR A 45 -0.73 5.87 4.52
CA TYR A 45 0.55 6.57 4.54
C TYR A 45 1.43 6.13 5.72
N ALA A 46 0.84 5.95 6.90
CA ALA A 46 1.52 5.39 8.06
C ALA A 46 1.99 3.95 7.81
N LYS A 47 1.13 3.10 7.21
CA LYS A 47 1.48 1.72 6.84
C LYS A 47 2.61 1.68 5.81
N ALA A 48 2.53 2.50 4.78
CA ALA A 48 3.57 2.62 3.77
C ALA A 48 4.90 3.06 4.37
N GLY A 49 4.90 3.99 5.33
CA GLY A 49 6.11 4.43 6.04
C GLY A 49 6.75 3.32 6.87
N ASN A 50 5.95 2.47 7.51
CA ASN A 50 6.45 1.29 8.23
C ASN A 50 7.11 0.28 7.29
N ILE A 51 6.53 0.07 6.09
CA ILE A 51 7.10 -0.79 5.06
C ILE A 51 8.41 -0.17 4.54
N PHE A 52 8.39 1.11 4.19
CA PHE A 52 9.57 1.84 3.72
C PHE A 52 10.72 1.80 4.73
N SER A 53 10.44 2.00 6.01
CA SER A 53 11.46 1.94 7.07
C SER A 53 12.09 0.55 7.21
N LYS A 54 11.36 -0.52 6.89
CA LYS A 54 11.84 -1.91 7.00
C LYS A 54 12.63 -2.37 5.77
N ILE A 55 12.29 -1.89 4.57
CA ILE A 55 12.84 -2.45 3.31
C ILE A 55 13.20 -1.41 2.24
N GLY A 56 12.67 -0.19 2.31
CA GLY A 56 12.88 0.86 1.30
C GLY A 56 14.22 1.58 1.42
N ALA A 57 14.94 1.42 2.53
CA ALA A 57 16.27 1.98 2.74
C ALA A 57 17.40 1.19 2.02
N GLU A 58 17.08 0.06 1.37
CA GLU A 58 18.03 -0.70 0.55
C GLU A 58 17.92 -0.29 -0.94
N PRO A 59 18.85 0.52 -1.47
CA PRO A 59 18.69 1.18 -2.78
C PRO A 59 18.58 0.21 -3.97
N ASP A 60 19.16 -0.98 -3.88
CA ASP A 60 19.19 -1.96 -4.98
C ASP A 60 18.08 -3.02 -4.91
N LYS A 61 17.30 -3.04 -3.83
CA LYS A 61 16.31 -4.11 -3.57
C LYS A 61 14.94 -3.59 -3.10
N GLY A 62 14.80 -2.28 -2.88
CA GLY A 62 13.62 -1.67 -2.29
C GLY A 62 12.31 -2.06 -2.98
N VAL A 63 12.24 -1.96 -4.31
CA VAL A 63 11.01 -2.24 -5.08
C VAL A 63 10.71 -3.74 -5.20
N SER A 64 11.71 -4.60 -5.39
CA SER A 64 11.48 -6.06 -5.43
C SER A 64 11.03 -6.58 -4.07
N LYS A 65 11.72 -6.18 -3.00
CA LYS A 65 11.34 -6.54 -1.62
C LYS A 65 10.01 -5.89 -1.23
N LEU A 66 9.70 -4.71 -1.77
CA LEU A 66 8.39 -4.08 -1.61
C LEU A 66 7.29 -4.99 -2.11
N PHE A 67 7.39 -5.49 -3.34
CA PHE A 67 6.39 -6.40 -3.87
C PHE A 67 6.35 -7.75 -3.13
N ASP A 68 7.48 -8.28 -2.66
CA ASP A 68 7.50 -9.49 -1.81
C ASP A 68 6.82 -9.30 -0.44
N HIS A 69 6.96 -8.12 0.17
CA HIS A 69 6.31 -7.79 1.45
C HIS A 69 4.85 -7.38 1.26
N LEU A 70 4.54 -6.56 0.25
CA LEU A 70 3.16 -6.26 -0.15
C LEU A 70 2.44 -7.53 -0.57
N ALA A 71 3.06 -8.49 -1.26
CA ALA A 71 2.40 -9.76 -1.59
C ALA A 71 1.98 -10.52 -0.33
N LYS A 72 2.80 -10.53 0.74
CA LYS A 72 2.42 -11.13 2.02
C LYS A 72 1.31 -10.36 2.73
N GLU A 73 1.40 -9.04 2.79
CA GLU A 73 0.40 -8.20 3.46
C GLU A 73 -0.93 -8.15 2.68
N VAL A 74 -0.86 -8.15 1.34
CA VAL A 74 -2.02 -8.26 0.44
C VAL A 74 -2.63 -9.64 0.55
N ASP A 75 -1.86 -10.72 0.67
CA ASP A 75 -2.39 -12.07 0.91
C ASP A 75 -3.16 -12.14 2.25
N ASP A 76 -2.66 -11.52 3.31
CA ASP A 76 -3.34 -11.42 4.61
C ASP A 76 -4.65 -10.60 4.52
N TYR A 77 -4.61 -9.45 3.84
CA TYR A 77 -5.82 -8.67 3.54
C TYR A 77 -6.81 -9.43 2.65
N MET A 78 -6.32 -10.19 1.66
CA MET A 78 -7.13 -10.97 0.72
C MET A 78 -7.82 -12.14 1.43
N LYS A 79 -7.16 -12.80 2.39
CA LYS A 79 -7.79 -13.84 3.23
C LYS A 79 -9.04 -13.34 3.95
N HIS A 80 -9.03 -12.08 4.40
CA HIS A 80 -10.19 -11.44 5.03
C HIS A 80 -11.30 -11.00 4.04
N ILE A 81 -11.01 -10.91 2.74
CA ILE A 81 -11.94 -10.45 1.70
C ILE A 81 -12.55 -11.61 0.90
N SER A 82 -11.80 -12.68 0.65
CA SER A 82 -12.18 -13.71 -0.33
C SER A 82 -12.45 -15.10 0.25
N GLY A 83 -12.05 -15.45 1.48
CA GLY A 83 -12.12 -16.84 1.94
C GLY A 83 -11.29 -17.83 1.10
N TYR A 84 -10.47 -17.32 0.17
CA TYR A 84 -9.54 -18.06 -0.66
C TYR A 84 -8.19 -17.35 -0.56
N GLY A 85 -7.23 -17.98 0.11
CA GLY A 85 -5.83 -17.58 0.04
C GLY A 85 -5.33 -17.64 -1.41
N ILE A 86 -4.34 -16.83 -1.74
CA ILE A 86 -3.77 -16.83 -3.08
C ILE A 86 -2.95 -18.13 -3.22
N ALA A 87 -3.25 -18.93 -4.25
CA ALA A 87 -2.52 -20.16 -4.58
C ALA A 87 -1.13 -19.86 -5.15
#